data_AF-A0A2D8Z9P5-F1
#
_entry.id   AF-A0A2D8Z9P5-F1
#
_cell.length_a   1.000
_cell.length_b   1.000
_cell.length_c   1.000
_cell.angle_alpha   90.00
_cell.angle_beta   90.00
_cell.angle_gamma   90.00
#
_symmetry.space_group_name_H-M   'P 1'
#
loop_
_entity.id
_entity.type
_entity.pdbx_description
1 polymer ?
#
loop_
_entity_poly.entity_id
_entity_poly.type
_entity_poly.pdbx_seq_one_letter_code
_entity_poly.pdbx_strand_id
1 'polypeptide(L)' 'MGFGGISIWQLLIILVVVLLIFGSGKLKSIGSDLGSSIKGFKKAVKEDTEEKEE' A
#
# COMPACT_ATOMS: atom_id res chain seq x y z
N MET A 1 -10.72 -16.31 20.26
CA MET A 1 -10.88 -14.91 19.80
C MET A 1 -9.52 -14.41 19.28
N GLY A 2 -9.11 -14.90 18.13
CA GLY A 2 -7.92 -14.44 17.42
C GLY A 2 -8.33 -13.95 16.04
N PHE A 3 -7.47 -13.20 15.37
CA PHE A 3 -7.63 -12.59 14.04
C PHE A 3 -7.93 -13.58 12.87
N GLY A 4 -8.45 -14.77 13.12
CA GLY A 4 -8.93 -15.73 12.11
C GLY A 4 -10.32 -15.44 11.54
N GLY A 5 -10.92 -14.29 11.90
CA GLY A 5 -12.25 -13.88 11.42
C GLY A 5 -12.24 -12.89 10.25
N ILE A 6 -11.07 -12.35 9.88
CA ILE A 6 -10.94 -11.47 8.71
C ILE A 6 -10.62 -12.36 7.51
N SER A 7 -11.68 -12.89 6.91
CA SER A 7 -11.63 -13.56 5.62
C SER A 7 -11.18 -12.56 4.55
N ILE A 8 -10.27 -12.98 3.67
CA ILE A 8 -9.85 -12.22 2.48
C ILE A 8 -11.06 -11.69 1.71
N TRP A 9 -12.17 -12.45 1.69
CA TRP A 9 -13.42 -12.07 1.03
C TRP A 9 -14.08 -10.83 1.64
N GLN A 10 -14.02 -10.64 2.96
CA GLN A 10 -14.58 -9.46 3.61
C GLN A 10 -13.72 -8.22 3.32
N LEU A 11 -12.39 -8.37 3.30
CA LEU A 11 -11.48 -7.28 2.91
C LEU A 11 -11.71 -6.84 1.46
N LEU A 12 -11.95 -7.78 0.54
CA LEU A 12 -12.30 -7.47 -0.85
C LEU A 12 -13.62 -6.71 -0.96
N ILE A 13 -14.65 -7.11 -0.21
CA ILE A 13 -15.93 -6.40 -0.19
C ILE A 13 -15.75 -4.96 0.32
N ILE A 14 -14.99 -4.78 1.41
CA ILE A 14 -14.70 -3.45 1.96
C ILE A 14 -13.92 -2.61 0.93
N LEU A 15 -12.92 -3.20 0.27
CA LEU A 15 -12.15 -2.54 -0.79
C LEU A 15 -13.05 -2.03 -1.92
N VAL A 16 -14.00 -2.86 -2.37
CA VAL A 16 -14.97 -2.47 -3.41
C VAL A 16 -15.84 -1.31 -2.94
N VAL A 17 -16.35 -1.34 -1.70
CA VAL A 17 -17.14 -0.22 -1.16
C VAL A 17 -16.32 1.07 -1.10
N VAL A 18 -15.07 1.01 -0.64
CA VAL A 18 -14.16 2.16 -0.62
C VAL A 18 -13.91 2.69 -2.03
N LEU A 19 -13.70 1.80 -3.01
CA LEU A 19 -13.51 2.18 -4.40
C LEU A 19 -14.74 2.86 -5.00
N LEU A 20 -15.96 2.43 -4.63
CA LEU A 20 -17.20 3.07 -5.08
C LEU A 20 -17.40 4.46 -4.46
N ILE A 21 -17.05 4.65 -3.18
CA ILE A 21 -17.19 5.95 -2.49
C ILE A 21 -16.15 6.96 -3.01
N PHE A 22 -14.89 6.55 -3.09
CA PHE A 22 -13.79 7.45 -3.46
C PHE A 22 -13.61 7.57 -4.98
N GLY A 23 -14.06 6.58 -5.75
CA GLY A 23 -13.80 6.45 -7.17
C GLY A 23 -12.36 6.02 -7.47
N SER A 24 -12.16 5.36 -8.60
CA SER A 24 -10.84 4.87 -9.05
C SER A 24 -9.85 6.02 -9.35
N GLY A 25 -10.34 7.17 -9.78
CA GLY A 25 -9.52 8.34 -10.13
C GLY A 25 -8.79 8.95 -8.93
N LYS A 26 -9.50 9.19 -7.81
CA LYS A 26 -8.88 9.73 -6.59
C LYS A 26 -7.90 8.73 -5.98
N LEU A 27 -8.27 7.44 -5.95
CA LEU A 27 -7.39 6.40 -5.43
C LEU A 27 -6.10 6.26 -6.26
N LYS A 28 -6.18 6.42 -7.59
CA LYS A 28 -5.01 6.41 -8.47
C LYS A 28 -4.09 7.62 -8.23
N SER A 29 -4.65 8.83 -8.08
CA SER A 29 -3.85 10.03 -7.80
C SER A 29 -3.10 9.88 -6.47
N ILE A 30 -3.83 9.58 -5.39
CA ILE A 30 -3.27 9.41 -4.05
C ILE A 30 -2.28 8.23 -4.02
N GLY A 31 -2.61 7.13 -4.68
CA GLY A 31 -1.73 5.98 -4.80
C GLY A 31 -0.45 6.25 -5.58
N SER A 32 -0.50 7.10 -6.62
CA SER A 32 0.68 7.51 -7.39
C SER A 32 1.61 8.39 -6.56
N ASP A 33 1.05 9.33 -5.79
CA ASP A 33 1.81 10.25 -4.94
C ASP A 33 2.47 9.48 -3.79
N LEU A 34 1.68 8.68 -3.06
CA LEU A 34 2.19 7.81 -1.99
C LEU A 34 3.18 6.78 -2.51
N GLY A 35 2.89 6.16 -3.66
CA GLY A 35 3.75 5.16 -4.27
C GLY A 35 5.12 5.72 -4.67
N SER A 36 5.15 6.95 -5.16
CA SER A 36 6.40 7.64 -5.51
C SER A 36 7.23 7.94 -4.26
N SER A 37 6.61 8.42 -3.17
CA SER A 37 7.29 8.64 -1.89
C SER A 37 7.85 7.35 -1.28
N ILE A 38 7.05 6.27 -1.28
CA ILE A 38 7.46 4.95 -0.77
C ILE A 38 8.59 4.36 -1.61
N LYS A 39 8.55 4.55 -2.95
CA LYS A 39 9.61 4.08 -3.85
C LYS A 39 10.95 4.75 -3.55
N GLY A 40 10.95 6.07 -3.31
CA GLY A 40 12.14 6.81 -2.88
C GLY A 40 12.67 6.32 -1.54
N PHE A 41 11.79 6.12 -0.57
CA PHE A 41 12.15 5.59 0.75
C PHE A 41 12.77 4.19 0.67
N LYS A 42 12.14 3.27 -0.09
CA LYS A 42 12.65 1.91 -0.28
C LYS A 42 14.03 1.91 -0.95
N LYS A 43 14.26 2.84 -1.88
CA LYS A 43 15.54 2.96 -2.58
C LYS A 43 16.65 3.41 -1.62
N ALA A 44 16.42 4.47 -0.84
CA ALA A 44 17.40 4.96 0.13
C ALA A 44 17.76 3.90 1.19
N VAL A 45 16.75 3.19 1.73
CA VAL A 45 17.00 2.10 2.71
C VAL A 45 17.82 0.97 2.09
N LYS A 46 17.59 0.65 0.82
CA LYS A 46 18.33 -0.39 0.11
C LYS A 46 19.78 0.04 -0.16
N GLU A 47 19.99 1.28 -0.61
CA GLU A 47 21.31 1.87 -0.80
C GLU A 47 22.11 1.92 0.52
N ASP A 48 21.49 2.36 1.62
CA ASP A 48 22.10 2.34 2.97
C ASP A 48 22.44 0.93 3.48
N THR A 49 21.72 -0.09 3.03
CA THR A 49 21.98 -1.50 3.41
C THR A 49 23.12 -2.08 2.57
N GLU A 50 23.13 -1.80 1.27
CA GLU A 50 24.17 -2.25 0.35
C GLU A 50 25.52 -1.55 0.61
N GLU A 51 25.53 -0.26 0.98
CA GLU A 51 26.74 0.48 1.38
C GLU A 51 27.31 0.05 2.75
N LYS A 52 26.53 -0.65 3.59
CA LYS A 52 27.00 -1.15 4.90
C LYS A 52 27.58 -2.56 4.85
N GLU A 53 27.46 -3.26 3.72
CA GLU A 53 27.94 -4.63 3.54
C GLU A 53 29.26 -4.71 2.72
N GLU A 54 29.78 -3.57 2.24
CA GLU A 54 31.17 -3.40 1.73
C GLU A 54 32.10 -2.78 2.77
#